data_AF-A0A969QXQ1-F1
#
_entry.id   AF-A0A969QXQ1-F1
#
_cell.length_a   1.000
_cell.length_b   1.000
_cell.length_c   1.000
_cell.angle_alpha   90.00
_cell.angle_beta   90.00
_cell.angle_gamma   90.00
#
_symmetry.space_group_name_H-M   'P 1'
#
loop_
_entity.id
_entity.type
_entity.pdbx_description
1 polymer ?
#
loop_
_entity_poly.entity_id
_entity_poly.type
_entity_poly.pdbx_seq_one_letter_code
_entity_poly.pdbx_strand_id
1 'polypeptide(L)'
;MNYQKMQDEEAALWKGKTEMELLSEKGVPDRIVPRPDGGKIYVYDQSRTATLPGQAQTTTAPGLLYGTTTSTTTYTAPTDLRITRVWEFWISPKGKLEKLKLLHN
;
A
#
# COMPACT_ATOMS: atom_id res chain seq x y z
N MET A 1 8.45 1.33 -11.96
CA MET A 1 7.38 0.32 -11.84
C MET A 1 6.06 1.03 -12.16
N ASN A 2 5.38 0.66 -13.26
CA ASN A 2 4.18 1.38 -13.70
C ASN A 2 2.94 0.69 -13.11
N TYR A 3 2.45 1.21 -11.99
CA TYR A 3 1.35 0.61 -11.22
C TYR A 3 0.05 0.45 -12.03
N GLN A 4 -0.19 1.32 -13.01
CA GLN A 4 -1.38 1.20 -13.87
C GLN A 4 -1.30 -0.01 -14.79
N LYS A 5 -0.13 -0.30 -15.37
CA LYS A 5 0.04 -1.47 -16.24
C LYS A 5 -0.17 -2.79 -15.48
N MET A 6 0.39 -2.90 -14.28
CA MET A 6 0.19 -4.09 -13.45
C MET A 6 -1.28 -4.27 -13.04
N GLN A 7 -1.97 -3.17 -12.75
CA GLN A 7 -3.39 -3.20 -12.45
C GLN A 7 -4.22 -3.66 -13.65
N ASP A 8 -3.92 -3.19 -14.86
CA ASP A 8 -4.65 -3.58 -16.07
C ASP A 8 -4.40 -5.04 -16.46
N GLU A 9 -3.16 -5.52 -16.33
CA GLU A 9 -2.79 -6.93 -16.55
C GLU A 9 -3.50 -7.85 -15.54
N GLU A 10 -3.51 -7.48 -14.27
CA GLU A 10 -4.18 -8.24 -13.24
C GLU A 10 -5.72 -8.18 -13.39
N ALA A 11 -6.27 -7.01 -13.71
CA ALA A 11 -7.70 -6.86 -13.99
C ALA A 11 -8.13 -7.73 -15.18
N ALA A 12 -7.30 -7.85 -16.22
CA ALA A 12 -7.57 -8.73 -17.35
C ALA A 12 -7.56 -10.22 -16.95
N LEU A 13 -6.65 -10.63 -16.06
CA LEU A 13 -6.56 -12.01 -15.56
C LEU A 13 -7.76 -12.41 -14.70
N TRP A 14 -8.31 -11.46 -13.94
CA TRP A 14 -9.45 -11.71 -13.06
C TRP A 14 -10.81 -11.53 -13.73
N LYS A 15 -10.86 -10.87 -14.89
CA LYS A 15 -12.11 -10.62 -15.60
C LYS A 15 -12.76 -11.93 -16.05
N GLY A 16 -14.01 -12.14 -15.66
CA GLY A 16 -14.80 -13.32 -16.05
C GLY A 16 -14.61 -14.55 -15.16
N LYS A 17 -13.64 -14.54 -14.23
CA LYS A 17 -13.55 -15.55 -13.16
C LYS A 17 -14.76 -15.48 -12.24
N THR A 18 -15.02 -16.57 -11.55
CA THR A 18 -16.12 -16.68 -10.60
C THR A 18 -15.72 -16.17 -9.21
N GLU A 19 -16.72 -15.74 -8.46
CA GLU A 19 -16.56 -15.37 -7.05
C GLU A 19 -15.92 -16.48 -6.20
N MET A 20 -16.28 -17.75 -6.44
CA MET A 20 -15.70 -18.87 -5.67
C MET A 20 -14.20 -19.03 -5.93
N GLU A 21 -13.73 -18.83 -7.16
CA GLU A 21 -12.29 -18.84 -7.47
C GLU A 21 -11.57 -17.70 -6.75
N LEU A 22 -12.17 -16.51 -6.74
CA LEU A 22 -11.61 -15.36 -6.02
C LEU A 22 -11.47 -15.66 -4.52
N LEU A 23 -12.53 -16.20 -3.88
CA LEU A 23 -12.52 -16.53 -2.46
C LEU A 23 -11.55 -17.67 -2.14
N SER A 24 -11.37 -18.64 -3.05
CA SER A 24 -10.42 -19.73 -2.86
C SER A 24 -8.97 -19.26 -2.94
N GLU A 25 -8.66 -18.27 -3.77
CA GLU A 25 -7.29 -17.81 -4.01
C GLU A 25 -6.89 -16.64 -3.09
N LYS A 26 -7.76 -15.65 -2.92
CA LYS A 26 -7.50 -14.46 -2.09
C LYS A 26 -8.03 -14.60 -0.66
N GLY A 27 -8.89 -15.58 -0.39
CA GLY A 27 -9.52 -15.76 0.91
C GLY A 27 -10.73 -14.86 1.12
N VAL A 28 -11.14 -14.75 2.39
CA VAL A 28 -12.29 -13.95 2.82
C VAL A 28 -11.94 -12.45 2.69
N PRO A 29 -12.80 -11.62 2.07
CA PRO A 29 -12.57 -10.19 1.98
C PRO A 29 -12.74 -9.50 3.34
N ASP A 30 -12.00 -8.41 3.56
CA ASP A 30 -12.13 -7.60 4.77
C ASP A 30 -13.51 -6.94 4.83
N ARG A 31 -14.03 -6.50 3.68
CA ARG A 31 -15.34 -5.86 3.58
C ARG A 31 -16.07 -6.27 2.31
N ILE A 32 -17.39 -6.40 2.44
CA ILE A 32 -18.31 -6.64 1.33
C ILE A 32 -19.26 -5.46 1.24
N VAL A 33 -19.28 -4.79 0.08
CA VAL A 33 -20.16 -3.65 -0.17
C VAL A 33 -21.24 -4.07 -1.18
N PRO A 34 -22.52 -4.11 -0.81
CA PRO A 34 -23.60 -4.40 -1.74
C PRO A 34 -23.78 -3.25 -2.73
N ARG A 35 -24.09 -3.57 -3.98
CA ARG A 35 -24.40 -2.59 -5.03
C ARG A 35 -25.91 -2.58 -5.31
N PRO A 36 -26.48 -1.43 -5.72
CA PRO A 36 -27.91 -1.32 -6.01
C PRO A 36 -28.36 -2.12 -7.25
N ASP A 37 -27.43 -2.57 -8.09
CA ASP A 37 -27.71 -3.43 -9.25
C ASP A 37 -27.81 -4.93 -8.90
N GLY A 38 -27.68 -5.28 -7.61
CA GLY A 38 -27.64 -6.67 -7.14
C GLY A 38 -26.24 -7.30 -7.19
N GLY A 39 -25.24 -6.56 -7.62
CA GLY A 39 -23.84 -6.96 -7.53
C GLY A 39 -23.25 -6.66 -6.15
N LYS A 40 -21.97 -6.97 -5.99
CA LYS A 40 -21.22 -6.70 -4.75
C LYS A 40 -19.77 -6.36 -5.05
N ILE A 41 -19.15 -5.64 -4.12
CA ILE A 41 -17.74 -5.28 -4.18
C ILE A 41 -17.04 -5.95 -3.01
N TYR A 42 -16.04 -6.77 -3.32
CA TYR A 42 -15.15 -7.34 -2.32
C TYR A 42 -13.93 -6.45 -2.16
N VAL A 43 -13.67 -6.03 -0.94
CA VAL A 43 -12.60 -5.13 -0.59
C VAL A 43 -11.57 -5.89 0.25
N TYR A 44 -10.33 -5.91 -0.23
CA TYR A 44 -9.18 -6.43 0.51
C TYR A 44 -8.25 -5.26 0.84
N ASP A 45 -8.03 -5.00 2.13
CA ASP A 45 -7.17 -3.94 2.63
C ASP A 45 -5.90 -4.53 3.22
N GLN A 46 -4.77 -4.24 2.59
CA GLN A 46 -3.46 -4.63 3.06
C GLN A 46 -2.67 -3.39 3.47
N SER A 47 -2.47 -3.24 4.78
CA SER A 47 -1.57 -2.24 5.33
C SER A 47 -0.27 -2.88 5.80
N ARG A 48 0.85 -2.23 5.49
CA ARG A 48 2.18 -2.59 5.99
C ARG A 48 2.83 -1.35 6.58
N THR A 49 3.49 -1.52 7.70
CA THR A 49 4.31 -0.48 8.31
C THR A 49 5.78 -0.84 8.09
N ALA A 50 6.55 0.12 7.58
CA ALA A 50 7.99 0.02 7.47
C ALA A 50 8.62 1.15 8.28
N THR A 51 9.50 0.82 9.21
CA THR A 51 10.24 1.81 10.00
C THR A 51 11.49 2.22 9.23
N LEU A 52 11.59 3.50 8.87
CA LEU A 52 12.79 4.07 8.29
C LEU A 52 13.81 4.32 9.39
N PRO A 53 15.09 3.93 9.21
CA PRO A 53 16.11 4.15 10.22
C PRO A 53 16.34 5.66 10.42
N GLY A 54 16.49 6.06 11.69
CA GLY A 54 16.95 7.40 12.03
C GLY A 54 18.38 7.64 11.54
N GLN A 55 18.75 8.90 11.41
CA GLN A 55 20.08 9.32 10.95
C GLN A 55 20.68 10.28 11.99
N ALA A 56 21.95 10.10 12.31
CA ALA A 56 22.70 11.05 13.13
C ALA A 56 23.79 11.68 12.26
N GLN A 57 23.80 13.00 12.18
CA GLN A 57 24.81 13.75 11.44
C GLN A 57 25.60 14.62 12.42
N THR A 58 26.91 14.40 12.48
CA THR A 58 27.82 15.21 13.28
C THR A 58 28.62 16.14 12.38
N THR A 59 28.55 17.43 12.65
CA THR A 59 29.36 18.46 11.99
C THR A 59 30.37 18.99 12.99
N THR A 60 31.65 18.93 12.63
CA THR A 60 32.74 19.51 13.40
C THR A 60 33.22 20.79 12.70
N ALA A 61 33.37 21.86 13.47
CA ALA A 61 33.86 23.15 13.00
C ALA A 61 34.96 23.67 13.95
N PRO A 62 35.96 24.42 13.45
CA PRO A 62 36.92 25.10 14.31
C PRO A 62 36.18 26.04 15.28
N GLY A 63 36.53 25.99 16.55
CA GLY A 63 36.00 26.89 17.56
C GLY A 63 36.56 28.31 17.42
N LEU A 64 35.91 29.28 18.06
CA LEU A 64 36.33 30.70 18.03
C LEU A 64 37.66 30.96 18.74
N LEU A 65 38.20 29.98 19.48
CA LEU A 65 39.46 30.04 20.20
C LEU A 65 40.51 29.11 19.58
N TYR A 66 41.77 29.56 19.51
CA TYR A 66 42.87 28.76 18.96
C TYR A 66 43.01 27.41 19.71
N GLY A 67 43.05 26.31 18.95
CA GLY A 67 43.12 24.96 19.50
C GLY A 67 41.79 24.34 19.95
N THR A 68 40.65 25.01 19.71
CA THR A 68 39.32 24.47 20.05
C THR A 68 38.55 24.01 18.82
N THR A 69 37.71 23.00 19.00
CA THR A 69 36.79 22.47 17.98
C THR A 69 35.39 22.40 18.59
N THR A 70 34.39 22.84 17.84
CA THR A 70 32.97 22.68 18.20
C THR A 70 32.38 21.55 17.38
N SER A 71 31.72 20.61 18.04
CA SER A 71 31.02 19.49 17.39
C SER A 71 29.53 19.63 17.65
N THR A 72 28.74 19.66 16.59
CA THR A 72 27.27 19.67 16.65
C THR A 72 26.74 18.38 16.08
N THR A 73 25.98 17.62 16.87
CA THR A 73 25.29 16.40 16.41
C THR A 73 23.80 16.66 16.28
N THR A 74 23.27 16.50 15.07
CA THR A 74 21.83 16.54 14.80
C THR A 74 21.32 15.12 14.66
N TYR A 75 20.29 14.78 15.43
CA TYR A 75 19.63 13.48 15.39
C TYR A 75 18.26 13.59 14.73
N THR A 76 18.03 12.79 13.70
CA THR A 76 16.72 12.59 13.08
C THR A 76 16.17 11.25 13.52
N ALA A 77 15.05 11.26 14.21
CA ALA A 77 14.41 10.05 14.73
C ALA A 77 13.91 9.13 13.59
N PRO A 78 13.87 7.81 13.84
CA PRO A 78 13.19 6.87 12.95
C PRO A 78 11.75 7.31 12.70
N THR A 79 11.28 7.14 11.47
CA THR A 79 9.90 7.49 11.09
C THR A 79 9.22 6.26 10.54
N ASP A 80 7.97 6.03 10.98
CA ASP A 80 7.16 4.94 10.45
C ASP A 80 6.47 5.38 9.15
N LEU A 81 6.74 4.64 8.08
CA LEU A 81 6.04 4.75 6.83
C LEU A 81 4.93 3.71 6.79
N ARG A 82 3.68 4.16 6.79
CA ARG A 82 2.52 3.30 6.56
C ARG A 82 2.19 3.27 5.07
N ILE A 83 2.28 2.09 4.48
CA ILE A 83 1.91 1.85 3.08
C ILE A 83 0.60 1.06 3.09
N THR A 84 -0.42 1.57 2.40
CA THR A 84 -1.74 0.92 2.34
C THR A 84 -2.10 0.59 0.89
N ARG A 85 -2.58 -0.63 0.66
CA ARG A 85 -3.06 -1.11 -0.64
C ARG A 85 -4.45 -1.69 -0.49
N VAL A 86 -5.40 -1.16 -1.24
CA VAL A 86 -6.79 -1.63 -1.23
C VAL A 86 -7.15 -2.19 -2.60
N TRP A 87 -7.67 -3.41 -2.61
CA TRP A 87 -8.12 -4.10 -3.81
C TRP A 87 -9.64 -4.18 -3.78
N GLU A 88 -10.28 -3.71 -4.83
CA GLU A 88 -11.72 -3.76 -5.00
C GLU A 88 -12.06 -4.66 -6.18
N PHE A 89 -12.65 -5.82 -5.90
CA PHE A 89 -13.19 -6.72 -6.92
C PHE A 89 -14.68 -6.50 -7.09
N TRP A 90 -15.08 -6.10 -8.29
CA TRP A 90 -16.45 -5.79 -8.65
C TRP A 90 -17.08 -7.06 -9.22
N ILE A 91 -18.10 -7.56 -8.52
CA ILE A 91 -18.77 -8.81 -8.84
C ILE A 91 -20.18 -8.49 -9.32
N SER A 92 -20.52 -9.00 -10.50
CA SER A 92 -21.84 -8.94 -11.10
C SER A 92 -22.89 -9.66 -10.24
N PRO A 93 -24.20 -9.38 -10.42
CA PRO A 93 -25.28 -10.16 -9.80
C PRO A 93 -25.22 -11.66 -10.13
N LYS A 94 -24.56 -12.03 -11.23
CA LYS A 94 -24.35 -13.41 -11.69
C LYS A 94 -23.13 -14.08 -11.04
N GLY A 95 -22.45 -13.43 -10.10
CA GLY A 95 -21.28 -13.99 -9.40
C GLY A 95 -19.98 -13.99 -10.22
N LYS A 96 -19.94 -13.26 -11.35
CA LYS A 96 -18.73 -13.11 -12.16
C LYS A 96 -18.01 -11.80 -11.86
N LEU A 97 -16.68 -11.83 -11.86
CA LEU A 97 -15.83 -10.65 -11.75
C LEU A 97 -15.90 -9.80 -13.03
N GLU A 98 -16.23 -8.52 -12.86
CA GLU A 98 -16.37 -7.56 -13.95
C GLU A 98 -15.16 -6.62 -14.04
N LYS A 99 -14.63 -6.22 -12.88
CA LYS A 99 -13.60 -5.20 -12.77
C LYS A 99 -12.77 -5.39 -11.50
N LEU A 100 -11.48 -5.06 -11.60
CA LEU A 100 -10.58 -4.88 -10.46
C LEU A 100 -10.16 -3.42 -10.40
N LYS A 101 -10.16 -2.84 -9.20
CA LYS A 101 -9.57 -1.54 -8.93
C LYS A 101 -8.57 -1.66 -7.80
N LEU A 102 -7.36 -1.15 -8.03
CA LEU A 102 -6.29 -1.13 -7.05
C LEU A 102 -6.05 0.32 -6.61
N LEU A 103 -6.21 0.57 -5.32
CA LEU A 103 -5.99 1.87 -4.69
C LEU A 103 -4.72 1.78 -3.85
N HIS A 104 -3.85 2.78 -3.99
CA HIS A 104 -2.63 2.91 -3.21
C HIS A 104 -2.64 4.29 -2.56
N ASN A 105 -2.18 4.37 -1.31
CA ASN A 105 -1.90 5.62 -0.61
C ASN A 105 -0.46 5.60 -0.11
#